data_AF-A0A2Z5X4J0-F1
#
_entry.id   AF-A0A2Z5X4J0-F1
#
_cell.length_a   1.000
_cell.length_b   1.000
_cell.length_c   1.000
_cell.angle_alpha   90.00
_cell.angle_beta   90.00
_cell.angle_gamma   90.00
#
_symmetry.space_group_name_H-M   'P 1'
#
loop_
_entity.id
_entity.type
_entity.pdbx_description
1 polymer ?
#
loop_
_entity_poly.entity_id
_entity_poly.type
_entity_poly.pdbx_seq_one_letter_code
_entity_poly.pdbx_strand_id
1 'polypeptide(L)'
;MAIINLIDGEKGGVGKSWVARTMLQYLKDRAIPLAGIEADRSNPTVLNIYKDSKAAFFSENEKMADVPDSIFDYALKKTVVVNLPAQAHRAVSQWINTKGLLDLGKEHGVSFTKWFVSDGESDSIELFIRPLAEPKIC
;
A
#
# COMPACT_ATOMS: atom_id res chain seq x y z
N MET A 1 -1.69 -10.32 15.03
CA MET A 1 -0.87 -10.14 13.83
C MET A 1 -1.48 -9.00 13.03
N ALA A 2 -0.74 -7.92 12.83
CA ALA A 2 -1.22 -6.78 12.05
C ALA A 2 -0.89 -6.98 10.57
N ILE A 3 -1.69 -6.38 9.69
CA ILE A 3 -1.55 -6.53 8.24
C ILE A 3 -1.37 -5.15 7.62
N ILE A 4 -0.34 -4.99 6.79
CA ILE A 4 -0.19 -3.87 5.86
C ILE A 4 -0.83 -4.27 4.54
N ASN A 5 -1.99 -3.69 4.23
CA ASN A 5 -2.72 -3.89 2.99
C ASN A 5 -2.34 -2.80 1.99
N LEU A 6 -1.55 -3.18 0.98
CA LEU A 6 -1.14 -2.32 -0.12
C LEU A 6 -2.17 -2.44 -1.24
N ILE A 7 -3.00 -1.41 -1.42
CA ILE A 7 -4.00 -1.37 -2.49
C ILE A 7 -3.33 -0.78 -3.74
N ASP A 8 -2.98 -1.66 -4.67
CA ASP A 8 -2.25 -1.38 -5.90
C ASP A 8 -3.11 -1.71 -7.14
N GLY A 9 -2.59 -1.45 -8.32
CA GLY A 9 -3.18 -1.77 -9.62
C GLY A 9 -2.37 -1.19 -10.78
N GLU A 10 -1.28 -0.45 -10.50
CA GLU A 10 -0.33 0.14 -11.45
C GLU A 10 -0.91 1.08 -12.54
N LYS A 11 -2.23 1.13 -12.72
CA LYS A 11 -2.98 1.90 -13.71
C LYS A 11 -3.94 2.86 -13.04
N GLY A 12 -4.17 4.02 -13.65
CA GLY A 12 -5.18 5.00 -13.20
C GLY A 12 -6.59 4.51 -13.53
N GLY A 13 -7.60 4.87 -12.72
CA GLY A 13 -9.00 4.57 -13.03
C GLY A 13 -9.50 3.15 -12.75
N VAL A 14 -8.63 2.18 -12.40
CA VAL A 14 -9.01 0.78 -12.12
C VAL A 14 -9.82 0.56 -10.84
N GLY A 15 -10.04 1.60 -10.02
CA GLY A 15 -10.84 1.50 -8.80
C GLY A 15 -10.08 1.30 -7.48
N LYS A 16 -8.74 1.49 -7.45
CA LYS A 16 -7.91 1.39 -6.23
C LYS A 16 -8.48 2.13 -5.03
N SER A 17 -8.78 3.41 -5.20
CA SER A 17 -9.35 4.24 -4.12
C SER A 17 -10.76 3.83 -3.71
N TRP A 18 -11.51 3.12 -4.57
CA TRP A 18 -12.78 2.53 -4.15
C TRP A 18 -12.54 1.34 -3.24
N VAL A 19 -11.67 0.40 -3.65
CA VAL A 19 -11.29 -0.77 -2.84
C VAL A 19 -10.70 -0.36 -1.49
N ALA A 20 -9.78 0.60 -1.46
CA ALA A 20 -9.17 1.09 -0.22
C ALA A 20 -10.22 1.64 0.75
N ARG A 21 -11.18 2.43 0.26
CA ARG A 21 -12.26 2.99 1.09
C ARG A 21 -13.22 1.92 1.59
N THR A 22 -13.55 0.94 0.75
CA THR A 22 -14.41 -0.19 1.14
C THR A 22 -13.76 -0.99 2.26
N MET A 23 -12.45 -1.29 2.14
CA MET A 23 -11.71 -1.98 3.18
C MET A 23 -11.62 -1.17 4.47
N LEU A 24 -11.36 0.14 4.39
CA LEU A 24 -11.36 1.03 5.55
C LEU A 24 -12.70 1.04 6.26
N GLN A 25 -13.81 1.18 5.52
CA GLN A 25 -15.14 1.18 6.10
C GLN A 25 -15.45 -0.17 6.77
N TYR A 26 -15.13 -1.28 6.10
CA TYR A 26 -15.31 -2.62 6.64
C TYR A 26 -14.58 -2.83 7.98
N LEU A 27 -13.31 -2.43 8.06
CA LEU A 27 -12.53 -2.52 9.29
C LEU A 27 -13.10 -1.63 10.40
N LYS A 28 -13.53 -0.40 10.03
CA LYS A 28 -14.14 0.56 10.96
C LYS A 28 -15.44 0.03 11.55
N ASP A 29 -16.33 -0.49 10.71
CA ASP A 29 -17.64 -1.01 11.12
C ASP A 29 -17.50 -2.24 12.04
N ARG A 30 -16.41 -3.00 11.91
CA ARG A 30 -16.09 -4.13 12.78
C ARG A 30 -15.25 -3.76 13.99
N ALA A 31 -15.01 -2.47 14.24
CA ALA A 31 -14.15 -1.96 15.31
C ALA A 31 -12.75 -2.60 15.33
N ILE A 32 -12.22 -2.97 14.16
CA ILE A 32 -10.86 -3.48 14.04
C ILE A 32 -9.91 -2.28 14.08
N PRO A 33 -8.89 -2.26 14.97
CA PRO A 33 -7.92 -1.17 15.01
C PRO A 33 -7.24 -0.98 13.66
N LEU A 34 -7.40 0.21 13.07
CA LEU A 34 -6.93 0.51 11.73
C LEU A 34 -6.18 1.84 11.62
N ALA A 35 -5.34 1.94 10.60
CA ALA A 35 -4.78 3.19 10.09
C ALA A 35 -4.96 3.26 8.56
N GLY A 36 -5.61 4.32 8.08
CA GLY A 36 -5.68 4.64 6.66
C GLY A 36 -4.49 5.49 6.24
N ILE A 37 -3.84 5.12 5.15
CA ILE A 37 -2.71 5.83 4.58
C ILE A 37 -3.02 6.17 3.12
N GLU A 38 -2.86 7.43 2.77
CA GLU A 38 -2.94 7.93 1.40
C GLU A 38 -1.52 8.18 0.87
N ALA A 39 -1.17 7.47 -0.19
CA ALA A 39 0.09 7.64 -0.89
C ALA A 39 -0.08 8.33 -2.25
N ASP A 40 -1.31 8.51 -2.73
CA ASP A 40 -1.61 9.21 -3.98
C ASP A 40 -1.68 10.74 -3.75
N ARG A 41 -0.66 11.46 -4.23
CA ARG A 41 -0.59 12.93 -4.19
C ARG A 41 -1.55 13.59 -5.17
N SER A 42 -1.85 12.92 -6.27
CA SER A 42 -2.61 13.50 -7.38
C SER A 42 -4.10 13.51 -7.09
N ASN A 43 -4.60 12.46 -6.41
CA ASN A 43 -6.00 12.35 -6.05
C ASN A 43 -6.18 11.73 -4.64
N PRO A 44 -6.04 12.53 -3.56
CA PRO A 44 -6.01 12.05 -2.18
C PRO A 44 -7.41 11.69 -1.64
N THR A 45 -8.08 10.75 -2.29
CA THR A 45 -9.48 10.39 -2.04
C THR A 45 -9.68 9.81 -0.64
N VAL A 46 -8.72 9.04 -0.12
CA VAL A 46 -8.81 8.47 1.24
C VAL A 46 -8.74 9.57 2.29
N LEU A 47 -7.79 10.50 2.19
CA LEU A 47 -7.67 11.66 3.10
C LEU A 47 -8.90 12.57 3.04
N ASN A 48 -9.49 12.72 1.86
CA ASN A 48 -10.66 13.56 1.69
C ASN A 48 -11.89 13.02 2.43
N ILE A 49 -12.04 11.69 2.53
CA ILE A 49 -13.21 11.04 3.13
C ILE A 49 -12.94 10.62 4.58
N TYR A 50 -11.78 10.03 4.86
CA TYR A 50 -11.39 9.54 6.19
C TYR A 50 -10.37 10.49 6.81
N LYS A 51 -10.85 11.53 7.49
CA LYS A 51 -10.00 12.62 8.04
C LYS A 51 -8.95 12.18 9.04
N ASP A 52 -9.12 11.02 9.66
CA ASP A 52 -8.14 10.44 10.58
C ASP A 52 -6.95 9.75 9.87
N SER A 53 -7.07 9.55 8.55
CA SER A 53 -6.01 8.96 7.72
C SER A 53 -4.80 9.89 7.64
N LYS A 54 -3.65 9.32 7.30
CA LYS A 54 -2.38 10.04 7.16
C LYS A 54 -1.86 9.96 5.74
N ALA A 55 -1.00 10.90 5.38
CA ALA A 55 -0.28 10.87 4.12
C ALA A 55 1.07 10.17 4.33
N ALA A 56 1.43 9.22 3.47
CA ALA A 56 2.78 8.67 3.41
C ALA A 56 3.11 8.39 1.94
N PHE A 57 4.11 9.09 1.41
CA PHE A 57 4.40 9.10 -0.01
C PHE A 57 5.64 8.29 -0.30
N PHE A 58 5.54 7.42 -1.29
CA PHE A 58 6.70 6.73 -1.84
C PHE A 58 7.43 7.66 -2.82
N SER A 59 8.74 7.79 -2.67
CA SER A 59 9.59 8.60 -3.53
C SER A 59 10.90 7.88 -3.79
N GLU A 60 11.39 7.97 -5.02
CA GLU A 60 12.75 7.52 -5.36
C GLU A 60 13.84 8.49 -4.85
N ASN A 61 13.46 9.66 -4.32
CA ASN A 61 14.39 10.60 -3.72
C ASN A 61 14.84 10.09 -2.34
N GLU A 62 16.13 9.78 -2.19
CA GLU A 62 16.73 9.26 -0.95
C GLU A 62 16.40 10.09 0.29
N LYS A 63 16.29 11.42 0.16
CA LYS A 63 15.94 12.31 1.29
C LYS A 63 14.51 12.11 1.80
N MET A 64 13.66 11.45 1.02
CA MET A 64 12.25 11.17 1.32
C MET A 64 12.00 9.65 1.48
N ALA A 65 13.05 8.83 1.44
CA ALA A 65 12.94 7.37 1.50
C ALA A 65 12.40 6.86 2.84
N ASP A 66 12.50 7.66 3.90
CA ASP A 66 12.02 7.31 5.24
C ASP A 66 10.55 7.70 5.48
N VAL A 67 9.93 8.49 4.59
CA VAL A 67 8.53 8.91 4.75
C VAL A 67 7.56 7.71 4.85
N PRO A 68 7.72 6.64 4.04
CA PRO A 68 6.88 5.46 4.16
C PRO A 68 7.13 4.63 5.43
N ASP A 69 8.20 4.85 6.20
CA ASP A 69 8.50 4.07 7.41
C ASP A 69 7.39 4.20 8.47
N SER A 70 6.71 5.35 8.49
CA SER A 70 5.52 5.56 9.31
C SER A 70 4.42 4.52 9.09
N ILE A 71 4.31 3.93 7.88
CA ILE A 71 3.38 2.84 7.56
C ILE A 71 3.67 1.63 8.45
N PHE A 72 4.93 1.27 8.60
CA PHE A 72 5.35 0.14 9.44
C PHE A 72 5.14 0.44 10.92
N ASP A 73 5.45 1.67 11.36
CA ASP A 73 5.19 2.10 12.75
C ASP A 73 3.71 1.98 13.14
N TYR A 74 2.79 2.33 12.23
CA TYR A 74 1.36 2.11 12.45
C TYR A 74 1.02 0.61 12.51
N ALA A 75 1.67 -0.20 11.67
CA ALA A 75 1.45 -1.62 11.60
C ALA A 75 1.84 -2.36 12.88
N LEU A 76 2.78 -1.83 13.67
CA LEU A 76 3.10 -2.40 15.00
C LEU A 76 1.91 -2.43 15.96
N LYS A 77 0.86 -1.64 15.70
CA LYS A 77 -0.30 -1.49 16.60
C LYS A 77 -1.66 -1.74 15.93
N LYS A 78 -1.75 -1.57 14.61
CA LYS A 78 -3.03 -1.51 13.89
C LYS A 78 -2.91 -2.17 12.52
N THR A 79 -4.05 -2.60 11.96
CA THR A 79 -4.12 -2.96 10.53
C THR A 79 -3.96 -1.70 9.69
N VAL A 80 -3.10 -1.72 8.68
CA VAL A 80 -2.85 -0.56 7.82
C VAL A 80 -3.46 -0.80 6.45
N VAL A 81 -4.14 0.20 5.90
CA VAL A 81 -4.64 0.19 4.52
C VAL A 81 -4.00 1.37 3.79
N VAL A 82 -3.20 1.06 2.77
CA VAL A 82 -2.45 2.05 1.98
C VAL A 82 -3.09 2.15 0.59
N ASN A 83 -3.63 3.31 0.23
CA ASN A 83 -4.05 3.61 -1.13
C ASN A 83 -2.83 4.09 -1.94
N LEU A 84 -2.36 3.25 -2.87
CA LEU A 84 -1.19 3.57 -3.69
C LEU A 84 -1.58 4.35 -4.96
N PRO A 85 -0.72 5.24 -5.47
CA PRO A 85 -0.89 5.86 -6.78
C PRO A 85 -0.72 4.82 -7.90
N ALA A 86 -1.00 5.21 -9.15
CA ALA A 86 -0.57 4.41 -10.30
C ALA A 86 0.97 4.35 -10.35
N GLN A 87 1.53 3.28 -10.95
CA GLN A 87 2.98 3.08 -11.12
C GLN A 87 3.78 3.15 -9.81
N ALA A 88 3.22 2.65 -8.71
CA ALA A 88 3.84 2.67 -7.39
C ALA A 88 4.79 1.47 -7.14
N HIS A 89 4.72 0.43 -7.98
CA HIS A 89 5.39 -0.84 -7.73
C HIS A 89 6.88 -0.69 -7.45
N ARG A 90 7.62 0.04 -8.29
CA ARG A 90 9.07 0.19 -8.13
C ARG A 90 9.44 0.84 -6.79
N ALA A 91 8.79 1.94 -6.44
CA ALA A 91 9.07 2.68 -5.21
C ALA A 91 8.70 1.88 -3.96
N VAL A 92 7.58 1.14 -4.00
CA VAL A 92 7.16 0.24 -2.92
C VAL A 92 8.13 -0.93 -2.77
N SER A 93 8.55 -1.56 -3.87
CA SER A 93 9.53 -2.65 -3.86
C SER A 93 10.88 -2.18 -3.30
N GLN A 94 11.35 -1.00 -3.69
CA GLN A 94 12.57 -0.41 -3.16
C GLN A 94 12.48 -0.19 -1.66
N TRP A 95 11.38 0.40 -1.17
CA TRP A 95 11.15 0.59 0.27
C TRP A 95 11.19 -0.73 1.05
N ILE A 96 10.47 -1.76 0.57
CA ILE A 96 10.43 -3.08 1.23
C ILE A 96 11.82 -3.73 1.26
N ASN A 97 12.53 -3.73 0.13
CA ASN A 97 13.80 -4.45 -0.02
C ASN A 97 14.95 -3.74 0.70
N THR A 98 15.10 -2.42 0.53
CA THR A 98 16.19 -1.65 1.13
C THR A 98 16.12 -1.65 2.66
N LYS A 99 14.91 -1.72 3.23
CA LYS A 99 14.68 -1.71 4.68
C LYS A 99 14.50 -3.11 5.27
N GLY A 100 14.51 -4.18 4.47
CA GLY A 100 14.32 -5.55 4.94
C GLY A 100 12.97 -5.78 5.65
N LEU A 101 11.90 -5.09 5.20
CA LEU A 101 10.64 -5.02 5.96
C LEU A 101 9.92 -6.35 6.09
N LEU A 102 10.16 -7.29 5.18
CA LEU A 102 9.55 -8.61 5.26
C LEU A 102 10.10 -9.40 6.46
N ASP A 103 11.40 -9.28 6.74
CA ASP A 103 12.02 -9.98 7.87
C ASP A 103 11.72 -9.26 9.18
N LEU A 104 11.82 -7.93 9.21
CA LEU A 104 11.34 -7.13 10.35
C LEU A 104 9.86 -7.39 10.65
N GLY A 105 9.04 -7.57 9.60
CA GLY A 105 7.63 -7.92 9.74
C GLY A 105 7.43 -9.26 10.44
N LYS A 106 8.20 -10.29 10.08
CA LYS A 106 8.14 -11.60 10.76
C LYS A 106 8.50 -11.48 12.24
N GLU A 107 9.54 -10.71 12.57
CA GLU A 107 9.97 -10.48 13.96
C GLU A 107 8.91 -9.77 14.80
N HIS A 108 8.18 -8.82 14.21
CA HIS A 108 7.20 -7.99 14.92
C HIS A 108 5.74 -8.43 14.74
N GLY A 109 5.48 -9.55 14.06
CA GLY A 109 4.12 -10.03 13.81
C GLY A 109 3.30 -9.13 12.87
N VAL A 110 3.97 -8.53 11.89
CA VAL A 110 3.40 -7.72 10.81
C VAL A 110 3.53 -8.47 9.49
N SER A 111 2.41 -8.68 8.79
CA SER A 111 2.40 -9.24 7.45
C SER A 111 2.07 -8.19 6.39
N PHE A 112 2.50 -8.45 5.16
CA PHE A 112 2.18 -7.62 4.00
C PHE A 112 1.19 -8.36 3.10
N THR A 113 0.20 -7.63 2.57
CA THR A 113 -0.72 -8.14 1.55
C THR A 113 -0.85 -7.10 0.45
N LYS A 114 -0.52 -7.49 -0.77
CA LYS A 114 -0.68 -6.65 -1.96
C LYS A 114 -1.98 -7.02 -2.68
N TRP A 115 -2.91 -6.08 -2.75
CA TRP A 115 -4.17 -6.21 -3.47
C TRP A 115 -4.02 -5.53 -4.83
N PHE A 116 -3.87 -6.31 -5.90
CA PHE A 116 -3.79 -5.77 -7.25
C PHE A 116 -5.21 -5.61 -7.82
N VAL A 117 -5.64 -4.36 -7.99
CA VAL A 117 -6.94 -4.01 -8.55
C VAL A 117 -6.80 -3.82 -10.05
N SER A 118 -7.60 -4.56 -10.82
CA SER A 118 -7.61 -4.53 -12.27
C SER A 118 -9.00 -4.21 -12.81
N ASP A 119 -9.06 -3.50 -13.93
CA ASP A 119 -10.28 -3.31 -14.72
C ASP A 119 -10.52 -4.47 -15.73
N GLY A 120 -9.59 -5.44 -15.79
CA GLY A 120 -9.65 -6.59 -16.69
C GLY A 120 -9.17 -6.30 -18.12
N GLU A 121 -8.71 -5.07 -18.40
CA GLU A 121 -8.13 -4.74 -19.70
C GLU A 121 -6.73 -5.34 -19.87
N SER A 122 -6.33 -5.55 -21.12
CA SER A 122 -5.08 -6.24 -21.44
C SER A 122 -3.85 -5.56 -20.83
N ASP A 123 -3.83 -4.23 -20.79
CA ASP A 123 -2.73 -3.45 -20.21
C ASP A 123 -2.67 -3.60 -18.68
N SER A 124 -3.82 -3.62 -17.99
CA SER A 124 -3.89 -3.86 -16.55
C SER A 124 -3.41 -5.26 -16.18
N ILE A 125 -3.75 -6.27 -16.99
CA ILE A 125 -3.28 -7.64 -16.81
C ILE A 125 -1.78 -7.74 -17.07
N GLU A 126 -1.26 -7.07 -18.09
CA GLU A 126 0.18 -7.04 -18.37
C GLU A 126 0.97 -6.41 -17.22
N LEU A 127 0.46 -5.32 -16.65
CA LEU A 127 1.05 -4.68 -15.46
C LEU A 127 1.04 -5.60 -14.21
N PHE A 128 0.07 -6.49 -14.10
CA PHE A 128 0.05 -7.51 -13.03
C PHE A 128 1.12 -8.59 -13.26
N ILE A 129 1.25 -9.08 -14.49
CA ILE A 129 2.12 -10.21 -14.83
C ILE A 129 3.59 -9.79 -14.80
N ARG A 130 3.93 -8.59 -15.31
CA ARG A 130 5.31 -8.15 -15.49
C ARG A 130 6.16 -8.29 -14.21
N PRO A 131 5.75 -7.79 -13.03
CA PRO A 131 6.49 -7.98 -11.78
C PRO A 131 6.64 -9.43 -11.32
N LEU A 132 5.72 -10.32 -11.70
CA LEU A 132 5.76 -11.73 -11.30
C LEU A 132 6.78 -12.53 -12.10
N ALA A 133 7.12 -12.05 -13.30
CA ALA A 133 8.12 -12.64 -14.17
C ALA A 133 9.55 -12.19 -13.82
N GLU A 134 9.72 -11.15 -12.99
CA GLU A 134 11.04 -10.73 -12.53
C GLU A 134 11.61 -11.74 -11.52
N PRO A 135 12.88 -12.16 -11.66
CA PRO A 135 13.48 -13.09 -10.72
C PRO A 135 13.49 -12.46 -9.33
N LYS A 136 12.82 -13.13 -8.37
CA LYS A 136 12.86 -12.74 -6.96
C LYS A 136 14.31 -12.85 -6.50
N ILE A 137 14.95 -11.72 -6.28
CA ILE A 137 16.23 -11.67 -5.56
C ILE A 137 15.88 -12.01 -4.10
N CYS A 138 15.95 -13.32 -3.79
CA CYS A 138 16.07 -13.79 -2.41
C CYS A 138 17.45 -13.47 -1.87
#